data_AF-A0A6G3LCR3-F1
#
_entry.id   AF-A0A6G3LCR3-F1
#
_cell.length_a   1.000
_cell.length_b   1.000
_cell.length_c   1.000
_cell.angle_alpha   90.00
_cell.angle_beta   90.00
_cell.angle_gamma   90.00
#
_symmetry.space_group_name_H-M   'P 1'
#
loop_
_entity.id
_entity.type
_entity.pdbx_description
1 polymer ?
#
loop_
_entity_poly.entity_id
_entity_poly.type
_entity_poly.pdbx_seq_one_letter_code
_entity_poly.pdbx_strand_id
1 'polypeptide(L)'
;MDPALFLQAAILSAISAVIYIIIGILPGTDETATMAPIALALLMAGLNPVLVLAWFMGSIVAFKIGDAVPVALAGIPGGVMAVPQVPDALVAKEHGLADVLLRKGNAAALISATIVTLFVLGVSIALMPVGAWLNTYDLVLG
;
A
#
# COMPACT_ATOMS: atom_id res chain seq x y z
N MET A 1 -6.12 -1.89 24.53
CA MET A 1 -4.92 -1.49 23.77
C MET A 1 -4.27 -0.32 24.48
N ASP A 2 -2.95 -0.29 24.57
CA ASP A 2 -2.20 0.82 25.15
C ASP A 2 -2.41 2.10 24.30
N PRO A 3 -2.88 3.22 24.87
CA PRO A 3 -3.04 4.49 24.16
C PRO A 3 -1.74 4.97 23.49
N ALA A 4 -0.58 4.69 24.08
CA ALA A 4 0.71 5.05 23.50
C ALA A 4 0.98 4.29 22.18
N LEU A 5 0.63 3.00 22.14
CA LEU A 5 0.78 2.17 20.93
C LEU A 5 -0.13 2.67 19.80
N PHE A 6 -1.36 3.06 20.12
CA PHE A 6 -2.28 3.61 19.13
C PHE A 6 -1.76 4.93 18.52
N LEU A 7 -1.23 5.82 19.37
CA LEU A 7 -0.64 7.08 18.91
C LEU A 7 0.60 6.83 18.04
N GLN A 8 1.47 5.92 18.44
CA GLN A 8 2.65 5.53 17.65
C GLN A 8 2.24 4.96 16.28
N ALA A 9 1.23 4.08 16.25
CA ALA A 9 0.70 3.52 15.01
C ALA A 9 0.16 4.60 14.07
N ALA A 10 -0.60 5.56 14.59
CA ALA A 10 -1.15 6.67 13.80
C ALA A 10 -0.05 7.57 13.23
N ILE A 11 0.94 7.95 14.05
CA ILE A 11 2.08 8.78 13.62
C ILE A 11 2.90 8.04 12.56
N LEU A 12 3.21 6.77 12.81
CA LEU A 12 4.02 5.96 11.90
C LEU A 12 3.32 5.75 10.55
N SER A 13 2.00 5.51 10.55
CA SER A 13 1.18 5.44 9.34
C SER A 13 1.14 6.76 8.58
N ALA A 14 1.09 7.91 9.27
CA ALA A 14 1.11 9.22 8.62
C ALA A 14 2.46 9.52 7.97
N ILE A 15 3.56 9.23 8.68
CA ILE A 15 4.92 9.37 8.15
C ILE A 15 5.13 8.47 6.95
N SER A 16 4.70 7.20 7.03
CA SER A 16 4.85 6.25 5.94
C SER A 16 4.06 6.68 4.71
N ALA A 17 2.84 7.19 4.88
CA ALA A 17 2.04 7.73 3.79
C ALA A 17 2.76 8.87 3.03
N VAL A 18 3.39 9.81 3.75
CA VAL A 18 4.15 10.92 3.14
C VAL A 18 5.37 10.41 2.36
N ILE A 19 6.05 9.38 2.85
CA ILE A 19 7.21 8.80 2.15
C ILE A 19 6.74 8.08 0.88
N TYR A 20 5.73 7.22 1.01
CA TYR A 20 5.32 6.32 -0.05
C TYR A 20 4.46 6.98 -1.13
N ILE A 21 3.85 8.15 -0.88
CA ILE A 21 3.28 8.93 -1.97
C ILE A 21 4.35 9.44 -2.93
N ILE A 22 5.54 9.80 -2.43
CA ILE A 22 6.67 10.24 -3.26
C ILE A 22 7.22 9.04 -4.03
N ILE A 23 7.42 7.90 -3.36
CA ILE A 23 7.92 6.68 -4.01
C ILE A 23 6.93 6.20 -5.08
N GLY A 24 5.63 6.23 -4.83
CA GLY A 24 4.61 5.80 -5.81
C GLY A 24 4.56 6.64 -7.08
N ILE A 25 5.05 7.90 -7.04
CA ILE A 25 5.16 8.73 -8.25
C ILE A 25 6.40 8.33 -9.09
N LEU A 26 7.35 7.58 -8.54
CA LEU A 26 8.52 7.15 -9.30
C LEU A 26 8.16 5.97 -10.23
N PRO A 27 8.47 6.07 -11.54
CA PRO A 27 8.19 4.99 -12.48
C PRO A 27 9.06 3.76 -12.20
N GLY A 28 8.49 2.58 -12.45
CA GLY A 28 9.15 1.30 -12.21
C GLY A 28 9.30 0.92 -10.73
N THR A 29 8.58 1.59 -9.82
CA THR A 29 8.54 1.18 -8.41
C THR A 29 7.39 0.20 -8.19
N ASP A 30 7.59 -0.77 -7.30
CA ASP A 30 6.56 -1.76 -7.00
C ASP A 30 6.44 -1.97 -5.49
N GLU A 31 5.24 -2.34 -5.03
CA GLU A 31 4.98 -2.53 -3.60
C GLU A 31 5.75 -3.72 -3.06
N THR A 32 5.88 -4.78 -3.86
CA THR A 32 6.63 -5.98 -3.44
C THR A 32 8.13 -5.74 -3.42
N ALA A 33 8.64 -4.84 -4.28
CA ALA A 33 10.06 -4.50 -4.31
C ALA A 33 10.45 -3.49 -3.21
N THR A 34 9.53 -2.60 -2.82
CA THR A 34 9.83 -1.50 -1.89
C THR A 34 9.34 -1.76 -0.46
N MET A 35 8.08 -2.14 -0.27
CA MET A 35 7.47 -2.25 1.06
C MET A 35 7.71 -3.60 1.72
N ALA A 36 7.59 -4.69 0.96
CA ALA A 36 7.66 -6.04 1.53
C ALA A 36 9.00 -6.37 2.20
N PRO A 37 10.17 -6.03 1.62
CA PRO A 37 11.46 -6.27 2.27
C PRO A 37 11.62 -5.46 3.56
N ILE A 38 11.12 -4.22 3.57
CA ILE A 38 11.17 -3.35 4.76
C ILE A 38 10.23 -3.87 5.84
N ALA A 39 9.00 -4.25 5.50
CA ALA A 39 8.06 -4.85 6.45
C ALA A 39 8.66 -6.09 7.12
N LEU A 40 9.28 -6.97 6.32
CA LEU A 40 9.95 -8.16 6.82
C LEU A 40 11.15 -7.81 7.71
N ALA A 41 12.00 -6.86 7.29
CA ALA A 41 13.14 -6.42 8.09
C ALA A 41 12.70 -5.83 9.44
N LEU A 42 11.61 -5.05 9.48
CA LEU A 42 11.08 -4.50 10.72
C LEU A 42 10.52 -5.59 11.65
N LEU A 43 9.83 -6.58 11.11
CA LEU A 43 9.36 -7.74 11.88
C LEU A 43 10.55 -8.55 12.44
N MET A 44 11.57 -8.80 11.62
CA MET A 44 12.78 -9.51 12.05
C MET A 44 13.61 -8.71 13.07
N ALA A 45 13.54 -7.38 13.03
CA ALA A 45 14.14 -6.50 14.04
C ALA A 45 13.36 -6.48 15.37
N GLY A 46 12.24 -7.21 15.46
CA GLY A 46 11.44 -7.35 16.66
C GLY A 46 10.49 -6.18 16.93
N LEU A 47 10.16 -5.36 15.92
CA LEU A 47 9.14 -4.34 16.09
C LEU A 47 7.76 -4.98 16.31
N ASN A 48 6.93 -4.31 17.11
CA ASN A 48 5.56 -4.73 17.36
C ASN A 48 4.80 -4.90 16.01
N PRO A 49 4.22 -6.09 15.72
CA PRO A 49 3.53 -6.35 14.46
C PRO A 49 2.38 -5.37 14.16
N VAL A 50 1.73 -4.80 15.19
CA VAL A 50 0.69 -3.79 15.03
C VAL A 50 1.25 -2.49 14.44
N LEU A 51 2.46 -2.10 14.83
CA LEU A 51 3.13 -0.93 14.28
C LEU A 51 3.56 -1.16 12.83
N VAL A 52 4.08 -2.35 12.52
CA VAL A 52 4.45 -2.71 11.14
C VAL A 52 3.22 -2.75 10.24
N LEU A 53 2.10 -3.29 10.73
CA LEU A 53 0.83 -3.30 10.01
C LEU A 53 0.34 -1.86 9.76
N ALA A 54 0.34 -1.00 10.78
CA ALA A 54 -0.08 0.39 10.64
C ALA A 54 0.79 1.15 9.63
N TRP A 55 2.11 0.98 9.71
CA TRP A 55 3.06 1.51 8.73
C TRP A 55 2.72 1.02 7.32
N PHE A 56 2.53 -0.29 7.14
CA PHE A 56 2.26 -0.91 5.84
C PHE A 56 0.95 -0.41 5.23
N MET A 57 -0.11 -0.31 6.03
CA MET A 57 -1.40 0.21 5.58
C MET A 57 -1.31 1.68 5.16
N GLY A 58 -0.58 2.51 5.91
CA GLY A 58 -0.31 3.90 5.49
C GLY A 58 0.48 3.97 4.18
N SER A 59 1.51 3.13 4.05
CA SER A 59 2.38 3.06 2.87
C SER A 59 1.62 2.65 1.62
N ILE A 60 0.88 1.54 1.69
CA ILE A 60 0.21 0.93 0.52
C ILE A 60 -0.88 1.84 -0.05
N VAL A 61 -1.67 2.48 0.83
CA VAL A 61 -2.73 3.39 0.41
C VAL A 61 -2.14 4.62 -0.27
N ALA A 62 -1.11 5.23 0.33
CA ALA A 62 -0.47 6.40 -0.24
C ALA A 62 0.24 6.11 -1.57
N PHE A 63 0.94 4.98 -1.64
CA PHE A 63 1.62 4.54 -2.86
C PHE A 63 0.65 4.35 -4.02
N LYS A 64 -0.47 3.65 -3.80
CA LYS A 64 -1.46 3.40 -4.85
C LYS A 64 -2.15 4.65 -5.36
N ILE A 65 -2.25 5.70 -4.53
CA ILE A 65 -2.71 7.01 -4.98
C ILE A 65 -1.64 7.68 -5.87
N GLY A 66 -0.35 7.53 -5.54
CA GLY A 66 0.77 8.07 -6.34
C GLY A 66 1.01 7.35 -7.67
N ASP A 67 0.83 6.03 -7.72
CA ASP A 67 1.10 5.15 -8.86
C ASP A 67 0.28 5.51 -10.13
N ALA A 68 -0.87 6.17 -9.95
CA ALA A 68 -1.67 6.66 -11.07
C ALA A 68 -1.01 7.82 -11.85
N VAL A 69 -0.08 8.56 -11.22
CA VAL A 69 0.47 9.81 -11.76
C VAL A 69 1.38 9.58 -12.98
N PRO A 70 2.38 8.67 -12.94
CA PRO A 70 3.27 8.43 -14.08
C PRO A 70 2.52 7.91 -15.30
N VAL A 71 1.53 7.04 -15.08
CA VAL A 71 0.71 6.47 -16.15
C VAL A 71 -0.12 7.56 -16.83
N ALA A 72 -0.80 8.40 -16.05
CA ALA A 72 -1.68 9.42 -16.59
C ALA A 72 -0.93 10.55 -17.32
N LEU A 73 0.21 10.99 -16.78
CA LEU A 73 0.94 12.15 -17.30
C LEU A 73 1.99 11.76 -18.34
N ALA A 74 2.75 10.69 -18.10
CA ALA A 74 3.88 10.31 -18.93
C ALA A 74 3.60 9.08 -19.80
N GLY A 75 2.54 8.31 -19.53
CA GLY A 75 2.32 7.03 -20.21
C GLY A 75 3.39 6.00 -19.85
N ILE A 76 4.05 6.17 -18.70
CA ILE A 76 5.08 5.27 -18.19
C ILE A 76 4.46 4.54 -17.00
N PRO A 77 4.55 3.20 -16.92
CA PRO A 77 4.01 2.45 -15.81
C PRO A 77 4.69 2.87 -14.50
N GLY A 78 3.89 3.23 -13.50
CA GLY A 78 4.37 3.48 -12.14
C GLY A 78 4.84 2.17 -11.52
N GLY A 79 3.96 1.17 -11.44
CA GLY A 79 4.27 -0.22 -11.05
C GLY A 79 3.85 -1.31 -12.04
N VAL A 80 4.11 -2.57 -11.68
CA VAL A 80 3.90 -3.73 -12.56
C VAL A 80 2.43 -3.96 -12.91
N MET A 81 1.53 -3.61 -11.98
CA MET A 81 0.08 -3.72 -12.18
C MET A 81 -0.48 -2.62 -13.10
N ALA A 82 0.29 -1.57 -13.34
CA ALA A 82 -0.11 -0.42 -14.14
C ALA A 82 0.30 -0.56 -15.63
N VAL A 83 1.20 -1.50 -15.94
CA VAL A 83 1.64 -1.83 -17.31
C VAL A 83 0.48 -2.03 -18.30
N PRO A 84 -0.56 -2.85 -18.02
CA PRO A 84 -1.66 -3.04 -18.97
C PRO A 84 -2.55 -1.79 -19.14
N GLN A 85 -2.43 -0.79 -18.27
CA GLN A 85 -3.22 0.45 -18.32
C GLN A 85 -2.57 1.52 -19.21
N VAL A 86 -1.30 1.34 -19.59
CA VAL A 86 -0.54 2.31 -20.39
C VAL A 86 -1.18 2.59 -21.75
N PRO A 87 -1.63 1.59 -22.55
CA PRO A 87 -2.26 1.87 -23.83
C PRO A 87 -3.51 2.75 -23.71
N ASP A 88 -4.38 2.46 -22.75
CA ASP A 88 -5.61 3.23 -22.50
C ASP A 88 -5.29 4.66 -22.02
N ALA A 89 -4.24 4.81 -21.20
CA ALA A 89 -3.79 6.11 -20.72
C ALA A 89 -3.23 6.98 -21.85
N LEU A 90 -2.49 6.38 -22.81
CA LEU A 90 -2.00 7.09 -23.99
C LEU A 90 -3.15 7.59 -24.87
N VAL A 91 -4.15 6.75 -25.12
CA VAL A 91 -5.35 7.14 -25.88
C VAL A 91 -6.10 8.28 -25.18
N ALA A 92 -6.30 8.19 -23.86
CA ALA A 92 -6.94 9.25 -23.09
C ALA A 92 -6.15 10.57 -23.16
N LYS A 93 -4.82 10.50 -23.11
CA LYS A 93 -3.93 11.67 -23.21
C LYS A 93 -3.99 12.33 -24.58
N GLU A 94 -4.06 11.57 -25.67
CA GLU A 94 -4.23 12.11 -27.03
C GLU A 94 -5.51 12.95 -27.18
N HIS A 95 -6.55 12.58 -26.43
CA HIS A 95 -7.83 13.32 -26.38
C HIS A 95 -7.84 14.45 -25.33
N GLY A 96 -6.71 14.72 -24.67
CA GLY A 96 -6.60 15.74 -23.63
C GLY A 96 -7.29 15.39 -22.30
N LEU A 97 -7.59 14.11 -22.04
CA LEU A 97 -8.34 13.63 -20.88
C LEU A 97 -7.45 13.14 -19.72
N ALA A 98 -6.20 13.59 -19.66
CA ALA A 98 -5.24 13.17 -18.63
C ALA A 98 -5.67 13.59 -17.21
N ASP A 99 -6.31 14.74 -17.06
CA ASP A 99 -6.84 15.22 -15.78
C ASP A 99 -8.02 14.37 -15.29
N VAL A 100 -8.89 13.94 -16.21
CA VAL A 100 -10.01 13.03 -15.94
C VAL A 100 -9.49 11.67 -15.52
N LEU A 101 -8.44 11.17 -16.19
CA LEU A 101 -7.79 9.91 -15.82
C LEU A 101 -7.22 9.99 -14.39
N LEU A 102 -6.50 11.06 -14.05
CA LEU A 102 -5.96 11.29 -12.70
C LEU A 102 -7.07 11.36 -11.65
N ARG A 103 -8.14 12.14 -11.90
CA ARG A 103 -9.27 12.28 -10.98
C ARG A 103 -9.97 10.95 -10.74
N LYS A 104 -10.22 10.18 -11.80
CA LYS A 104 -10.84 8.86 -11.71
C LYS A 104 -9.93 7.84 -11.05
N GLY A 105 -8.64 7.85 -11.36
CA GLY A 105 -7.63 6.99 -10.76
C GLY A 105 -7.53 7.21 -9.25
N ASN A 106 -7.42 8.47 -8.82
CA ASN A 106 -7.36 8.81 -7.40
C ASN A 106 -8.65 8.46 -6.66
N ALA A 107 -9.82 8.69 -7.28
CA ALA A 107 -11.10 8.28 -6.70
C ALA A 107 -11.21 6.75 -6.57
N ALA A 108 -10.81 6.02 -7.61
CA ALA A 108 -10.79 4.56 -7.58
C ALA A 108 -9.84 4.02 -6.50
N ALA A 109 -8.65 4.59 -6.37
CA ALA A 109 -7.67 4.22 -5.35
C ALA A 109 -8.20 4.44 -3.92
N LEU A 110 -8.90 5.55 -3.67
CA LEU A 110 -9.51 5.82 -2.37
C LEU A 110 -10.65 4.83 -2.04
N ILE A 111 -11.52 4.56 -3.02
CA ILE A 111 -12.63 3.62 -2.88
C ILE A 111 -12.08 2.21 -2.63
N SER A 112 -11.11 1.78 -3.42
CA SER A 112 -10.50 0.45 -3.28
C SER A 112 -9.76 0.32 -1.96
N ALA A 113 -8.99 1.33 -1.53
CA ALA A 113 -8.31 1.32 -0.24
C ALA A 113 -9.30 1.12 0.92
N THR A 114 -10.44 1.82 0.89
CA THR A 114 -11.48 1.71 1.91
C THR A 114 -12.11 0.32 1.93
N ILE A 115 -12.54 -0.18 0.77
CA ILE A 115 -13.20 -1.49 0.65
C ILE A 115 -12.24 -2.62 1.01
N VAL A 116 -11.02 -2.59 0.48
CA VAL A 116 -10.00 -3.62 0.71
C VAL A 116 -9.60 -3.65 2.18
N THR A 117 -9.46 -2.51 2.85
CA THR A 117 -9.14 -2.48 4.29
C THR A 117 -10.20 -3.21 5.10
N LEU A 118 -11.49 -2.96 4.83
CA LEU A 118 -12.59 -3.66 5.52
C LEU A 118 -12.61 -5.16 5.19
N PHE A 119 -12.38 -5.51 3.92
CA PHE A 119 -12.33 -6.89 3.48
C PHE A 119 -11.17 -7.67 4.14
N VAL A 120 -9.97 -7.07 4.19
CA VAL A 120 -8.78 -7.66 4.81
C VAL A 120 -9.02 -7.88 6.30
N LEU A 121 -9.69 -6.98 7.01
CA LEU A 121 -10.08 -7.20 8.40
C LEU A 121 -10.98 -8.44 8.55
N GLY A 122 -11.98 -8.60 7.68
CA GLY A 122 -12.84 -9.79 7.67
C GLY A 122 -12.08 -11.08 7.39
N VAL A 123 -11.20 -11.08 6.39
CA VAL A 123 -10.34 -12.23 6.05
C VAL A 123 -9.38 -12.54 7.19
N SER A 124 -8.83 -11.53 7.86
CA SER A 124 -7.91 -11.70 8.98
C SER A 124 -8.58 -12.43 10.15
N ILE A 125 -9.83 -12.10 10.46
CA ILE A 125 -10.62 -12.81 11.48
C ILE A 125 -10.86 -14.26 11.08
N ALA A 126 -11.18 -14.52 9.81
CA ALA A 126 -11.38 -15.87 9.31
C ALA A 126 -10.09 -16.73 9.31
N LEU A 127 -8.91 -16.11 9.18
CA LEU A 127 -7.62 -16.78 9.15
C LEU A 127 -7.01 -17.02 10.55
N MET A 128 -7.46 -16.33 11.60
CA MET A 128 -6.98 -16.56 12.98
C MET A 128 -6.91 -18.06 13.40
N PRO A 129 -7.93 -18.91 13.14
CA PRO A 129 -7.85 -20.33 13.51
C PRO A 129 -6.75 -21.09 12.76
N VAL A 130 -6.45 -20.71 11.52
CA VAL A 130 -5.34 -21.29 10.74
C VAL A 130 -4.01 -20.87 11.37
N GLY A 131 -3.87 -19.61 11.79
CA GLY A 131 -2.70 -19.14 12.53
C GLY A 131 -2.48 -19.91 13.83
N ALA A 132 -3.55 -20.15 14.59
CA ALA A 132 -3.48 -20.97 15.81
C ALA A 132 -3.11 -22.44 15.52
N TRP A 133 -3.62 -23.01 14.42
CA TRP A 133 -3.28 -24.36 13.98
C TRP A 133 -1.83 -24.52 13.55
N LEU A 134 -1.27 -23.51 12.89
CA LEU A 134 0.12 -23.51 12.43
C LEU A 134 1.13 -23.53 13.60
N ASN A 135 0.69 -23.24 14.82
CA ASN A 135 1.43 -23.40 16.07
C ASN A 135 2.90 -22.95 15.94
N THR A 136 3.11 -21.83 15.24
CA THR A 136 4.42 -21.20 15.10
C THR A 136 4.74 -20.61 16.45
N TYR A 137 5.38 -21.42 17.30
CA TYR A 137 6.22 -20.89 18.37
C TYR A 137 7.16 -19.90 17.71
N ASP A 138 7.09 -18.66 18.17
CA ASP A 138 7.85 -17.56 17.61
C ASP A 138 9.31 -17.71 18.05
N LEU A 139 10.04 -18.65 17.44
CA LEU A 139 11.45 -18.90 17.75
C LEU A 139 12.35 -17.68 17.48
N VAL A 140 11.82 -16.67 16.77
CA VAL A 140 12.51 -15.40 16.48
C VAL A 140 12.24 -14.34 17.56
N LEU A 141 11.04 -14.32 18.16
CA LEU A 141 10.66 -13.35 19.19
C LEU A 141 10.66 -13.89 20.63
N GLY A 142 10.80 -15.22 20.82
CA GLY A 142 10.73 -15.87 22.13
C GLY A 142 9.31 -16.24 22.54
#